data_AF-A0A2V5YFU2-F1
#
_entry.id   AF-A0A2V5YFU2-F1
#
_cell.length_a   1.000
_cell.length_b   1.000
_cell.length_c   1.000
_cell.angle_alpha   90.00
_cell.angle_beta   90.00
_cell.angle_gamma   90.00
#
_symmetry.space_group_name_H-M   'P 1'
#
loop_
_entity.id
_entity.type
_entity.pdbx_description
1 polymer ?
#
loop_
_entity_poly.entity_id
_entity_poly.type
_entity_poly.pdbx_seq_one_letter_code
_entity_poly.pdbx_strand_id
1 'polypeptide(L)'
;MFRIKQGIRLPVWQAKRAPYSCAVKAIHLLLVTCAATLNAQDVRVAAPPAGNLYHGLYWGGVGTDEHDPTEHDVTPNDVARYEQAVGKQTAWIYFANNWFESRKFPAAMCNWIRDLQKIPYIRLMLRSDVDQRHGRATPRGLAHRF
;
A
#
# COMPACT_ATOMS: atom_id res chain seq x y z
N MET A 1 -19.78 39.00 65.50
CA MET A 1 -19.47 39.57 64.17
C MET A 1 -18.17 38.92 63.69
N PHE A 2 -18.25 38.06 62.65
CA PHE A 2 -17.22 37.43 61.77
C PHE A 2 -15.84 37.05 62.37
N ARG A 3 -15.45 35.78 62.56
CA ARG A 3 -15.24 34.59 61.67
C ARG A 3 -14.00 34.65 60.75
N ILE A 4 -12.93 33.99 61.22
CA ILE A 4 -11.91 33.14 60.56
C ILE A 4 -11.15 33.65 59.33
N LYS A 5 -9.80 33.63 59.39
CA LYS A 5 -8.96 32.95 58.38
C LYS A 5 -7.80 32.20 59.04
N GLN A 6 -7.99 30.90 59.27
CA GLN A 6 -6.91 29.95 59.53
C GLN A 6 -6.12 29.73 58.24
N GLY A 7 -4.84 30.06 58.24
CA GLY A 7 -3.91 29.69 57.16
C GLY A 7 -3.51 28.24 57.31
N ILE A 8 -4.08 27.36 56.47
CA ILE A 8 -3.66 25.95 56.37
C ILE A 8 -2.29 25.93 55.70
N ARG A 9 -1.26 25.46 56.43
CA ARG A 9 0.01 25.01 55.86
C ARG A 9 -0.25 23.75 55.03
N LEU A 10 -0.10 23.83 53.72
CA LEU A 10 -0.01 22.65 52.87
C LEU A 10 1.43 22.11 52.91
N PRO A 11 1.65 20.82 53.21
CA PRO A 11 2.95 20.22 53.01
C PRO A 11 3.23 20.12 51.50
N VAL A 12 4.32 20.73 51.06
CA VAL A 12 4.90 20.50 49.74
C VAL A 12 5.30 19.03 49.69
N TRP A 13 4.48 18.21 49.05
CA TRP A 13 4.84 16.84 48.72
C TRP A 13 6.05 16.87 47.78
N GLN A 14 7.23 16.56 48.30
CA GLN A 14 8.35 16.15 47.47
C GLN A 14 7.96 14.88 46.73
N ALA A 15 7.56 15.01 45.46
CA ALA A 15 7.55 13.89 44.55
C ALA A 15 9.00 13.36 44.47
N LYS A 16 9.27 12.26 45.17
CA LYS A 16 10.53 11.53 45.01
C LYS A 16 10.65 11.17 43.53
N ARG A 17 11.57 11.82 42.82
CA ARG A 17 12.00 11.38 41.49
C ARG A 17 12.57 9.98 41.68
N ALA A 18 11.81 8.95 41.31
CA ALA A 18 12.32 7.59 41.29
C ALA A 18 13.55 7.57 40.37
N PRO A 19 14.67 6.96 40.78
CA PRO A 19 15.84 6.89 39.92
C PRO A 19 15.47 6.10 38.66
N TYR A 20 15.70 6.69 37.50
CA TYR A 20 15.71 5.98 36.22
C TYR A 20 16.84 4.92 36.28
N SER A 21 16.51 3.79 36.88
CA SER A 21 17.42 2.70 37.23
C SER A 21 17.96 2.00 35.97
N CYS A 22 19.13 1.37 36.11
CA CYS A 22 19.73 0.54 35.06
C CYS A 22 18.74 -0.52 34.54
N ALA A 23 17.85 -1.03 35.39
CA ALA A 23 16.79 -1.95 34.99
C ALA A 23 15.76 -1.33 34.03
N VAL A 24 15.39 -0.06 34.23
CA VAL A 24 14.44 0.65 33.36
C VAL A 24 15.08 0.94 32.00
N LYS A 25 16.38 1.28 31.98
CA LYS A 25 17.15 1.42 30.73
C LYS A 25 17.26 0.10 29.98
N ALA A 26 17.50 -1.00 30.69
CA ALA A 26 17.56 -2.33 30.11
C ALA A 26 16.20 -2.74 29.50
N ILE A 27 15.09 -2.47 30.20
CA ILE A 27 13.74 -2.75 29.70
C ILE A 27 13.44 -1.92 28.44
N HIS A 28 13.74 -0.62 28.44
CA HIS A 28 13.55 0.21 27.25
C HIS A 28 14.42 -0.25 26.08
N LEU A 29 15.67 -0.63 26.33
CA LEU A 29 16.56 -1.15 25.31
C LEU A 29 16.00 -2.47 24.73
N LEU A 30 15.50 -3.37 25.58
CA LEU A 30 14.89 -4.64 25.18
C LEU A 30 13.63 -4.43 24.34
N LEU A 31 12.78 -3.46 24.71
CA LEU A 31 11.57 -3.14 23.97
C LEU A 31 11.90 -2.54 22.58
N VAL A 32 12.90 -1.67 22.51
CA VAL A 32 13.35 -1.07 21.24
C VAL A 32 13.98 -2.13 20.33
N THR A 33 14.83 -3.01 20.86
CA THR A 33 15.40 -4.11 20.05
C THR A 33 14.34 -5.11 19.61
N CYS A 34 13.37 -5.46 20.46
CA CYS A 34 12.27 -6.34 20.10
C CYS A 34 11.42 -5.75 18.95
N ALA A 35 11.07 -4.46 19.05
CA ALA A 35 10.35 -3.75 18.00
C ALA A 35 11.16 -3.64 16.68
N ALA A 36 12.48 -3.46 16.76
CA ALA A 36 13.35 -3.44 15.58
C ALA A 36 13.45 -4.82 14.90
N THR A 37 13.55 -5.90 15.68
CA THR A 37 13.59 -7.28 15.13
C THR A 37 12.26 -7.73 14.53
N LEU A 38 11.13 -7.25 15.04
CA LEU A 38 9.81 -7.48 14.44
C LEU A 38 9.67 -6.81 13.07
N ASN A 39 10.26 -5.62 12.89
CA ASN A 39 10.19 -4.86 11.63
C ASN A 39 11.21 -5.31 10.57
N ALA A 40 12.23 -6.10 10.94
CA ALA A 40 13.30 -6.53 10.04
C ALA A 40 13.10 -7.95 9.49
N GLN A 41 11.95 -8.59 9.70
CA GLN A 41 11.67 -9.85 9.01
C GLN A 41 11.56 -9.58 7.51
N ASP A 42 12.39 -10.29 6.74
CA ASP A 42 12.31 -10.39 5.29
C ASP A 42 10.89 -10.90 4.96
N VAL A 43 9.97 -9.99 4.59
CA VAL A 43 8.56 -10.30 4.32
C VAL A 43 8.49 -11.07 3.01
N ARG A 44 8.87 -12.34 3.06
CA ARG A 44 8.70 -13.28 1.96
C ARG A 44 7.25 -13.71 1.95
N VAL A 45 6.65 -13.69 0.76
CA VAL A 45 5.36 -14.32 0.56
C VAL A 45 5.56 -15.81 0.85
N ALA A 46 4.83 -16.35 1.83
CA ALA A 46 4.90 -17.76 2.17
C ALA A 46 4.56 -18.63 0.93
N ALA A 47 4.93 -19.91 0.94
CA ALA A 47 4.32 -20.82 -0.03
C ALA A 47 2.83 -21.01 0.33
N PRO A 48 1.92 -21.17 -0.65
CA PRO A 48 0.56 -21.57 -0.33
C PRO A 48 0.58 -22.98 0.27
N PRO A 49 -0.40 -23.34 1.12
CA PRO A 49 -0.51 -24.70 1.66
C PRO A 49 -0.56 -25.74 0.53
N ALA A 50 -0.10 -26.96 0.80
CA ALA A 50 -0.09 -28.03 -0.20
C ALA A 50 -1.47 -28.19 -0.86
N GLY A 51 -1.50 -28.29 -2.19
CA GLY A 51 -2.73 -28.38 -2.97
C GLY A 51 -3.48 -27.05 -3.17
N ASN A 52 -2.97 -25.92 -2.67
CA ASN A 52 -3.57 -24.60 -2.87
C ASN A 52 -2.69 -23.71 -3.75
N LEU A 53 -3.33 -22.73 -4.40
CA LEU A 53 -2.67 -21.70 -5.20
C LEU A 53 -3.04 -20.32 -4.68
N TYR A 54 -2.17 -19.34 -4.91
CA TYR A 54 -2.53 -17.95 -4.68
C TYR A 54 -3.54 -17.47 -5.70
N HIS A 55 -4.61 -16.86 -5.20
CA HIS A 55 -5.63 -16.23 -6.03
C HIS A 55 -5.26 -14.76 -6.24
N GLY A 56 -5.19 -14.32 -7.49
CA GLY A 56 -4.87 -12.94 -7.87
C GLY A 56 -6.02 -12.27 -8.59
N LEU A 57 -6.11 -10.95 -8.45
CA LEU A 57 -7.03 -10.10 -9.20
C LEU A 57 -6.29 -9.40 -10.34
N TYR A 58 -6.75 -9.63 -11.56
CA TYR A 58 -6.48 -8.77 -12.71
C TYR A 58 -7.75 -7.97 -13.00
N TRP A 59 -7.66 -6.64 -12.90
CA TRP A 59 -8.79 -5.77 -13.18
C TRP A 59 -8.80 -5.39 -14.66
N GLY A 60 -9.91 -5.68 -15.34
CA GLY A 60 -10.18 -5.26 -16.70
C GLY A 60 -11.49 -4.47 -16.70
N GLY A 61 -11.42 -3.20 -16.33
CA GLY A 61 -12.59 -2.33 -16.21
C GLY A 61 -13.37 -2.16 -17.51
N VAL A 62 -14.51 -1.50 -17.39
CA VAL A 62 -15.34 -1.07 -18.52
C VAL A 62 -15.09 0.42 -18.72
N GLY A 63 -14.73 0.81 -19.94
CA GLY A 63 -14.49 2.21 -20.28
C GLY A 63 -15.76 3.04 -20.18
N THR A 64 -15.59 4.35 -20.05
CA THR A 64 -16.67 5.29 -20.33
C THR A 64 -16.42 5.93 -21.69
N ASP A 65 -17.38 6.69 -22.21
CA ASP A 65 -17.23 7.44 -23.45
C ASP A 65 -16.07 8.46 -23.37
N GLU A 66 -15.64 8.83 -22.15
CA GLU A 66 -14.59 9.80 -21.86
C GLU A 66 -13.24 9.18 -21.47
N HIS A 67 -13.19 7.90 -21.11
CA HIS A 67 -11.98 7.25 -20.60
C HIS A 67 -11.97 5.74 -20.89
N ASP A 68 -11.01 5.31 -21.69
CA ASP A 68 -10.74 3.89 -21.88
C ASP A 68 -10.19 3.30 -20.57
N PRO A 69 -10.71 2.16 -20.10
CA PRO A 69 -10.32 1.61 -18.82
C PRO A 69 -8.90 1.05 -18.97
N THR A 70 -8.04 1.38 -18.01
CA THR A 70 -6.68 0.89 -18.02
C THR A 70 -6.38 0.20 -16.71
N GLU A 71 -5.44 -0.74 -16.70
CA GLU A 71 -5.16 -1.52 -15.49
C GLU A 71 -4.56 -0.68 -14.34
N HIS A 72 -4.37 0.64 -14.52
CA HIS A 72 -4.03 1.58 -13.45
C HIS A 72 -5.24 2.20 -12.74
N ASP A 73 -6.47 1.88 -13.15
CA ASP A 73 -7.71 2.46 -12.60
C ASP A 73 -8.36 1.61 -11.50
N VAL A 74 -7.75 0.49 -11.11
CA VAL A 74 -8.29 -0.42 -10.10
C VAL A 74 -8.46 0.26 -8.73
N THR A 75 -9.63 0.07 -8.11
CA THR A 75 -9.95 0.64 -6.80
C THR A 75 -10.15 -0.43 -5.72
N PRO A 76 -10.11 -0.07 -4.41
CA PRO A 76 -10.47 -0.98 -3.33
C PRO A 76 -11.89 -1.57 -3.45
N ASN A 77 -12.83 -0.80 -4.01
CA ASN A 77 -14.21 -1.25 -4.17
C ASN A 77 -14.35 -2.30 -5.28
N ASP A 78 -13.53 -2.22 -6.33
CA ASP A 78 -13.48 -3.26 -7.37
C ASP A 78 -13.00 -4.59 -6.80
N VAL A 79 -11.98 -4.55 -5.94
CA VAL A 79 -11.48 -5.71 -5.21
C VAL A 79 -12.60 -6.33 -4.37
N ALA A 80 -13.27 -5.52 -3.56
CA ALA A 80 -14.35 -6.00 -2.69
C ALA A 80 -15.50 -6.64 -3.49
N ARG A 81 -15.92 -6.01 -4.59
CA ARG A 81 -16.96 -6.54 -5.48
C ARG A 81 -16.56 -7.87 -6.11
N TYR A 82 -15.32 -7.96 -6.60
CA TYR A 82 -14.80 -9.19 -7.18
C TYR A 82 -14.79 -10.34 -6.16
N GLU A 83 -14.25 -10.10 -4.96
CA GLU A 83 -14.19 -11.11 -3.91
C GLU A 83 -15.57 -11.55 -3.43
N GLN A 84 -16.52 -10.62 -3.36
CA GLN A 84 -17.91 -10.92 -3.06
C GLN A 84 -18.53 -11.82 -4.13
N ALA A 85 -18.27 -11.54 -5.42
CA ALA A 85 -18.83 -12.31 -6.53
C ALA A 85 -18.23 -13.72 -6.63
N VAL A 86 -16.93 -13.88 -6.38
CA VAL A 86 -16.23 -15.17 -6.47
C VAL A 86 -16.32 -15.98 -5.16
N GLY A 87 -16.61 -15.31 -4.03
CA GLY A 87 -16.63 -15.94 -2.71
C GLY A 87 -15.25 -16.39 -2.22
N LYS A 88 -14.18 -15.75 -2.72
CA LYS A 88 -12.78 -16.06 -2.39
C LYS A 88 -12.01 -14.77 -2.16
N GLN A 89 -11.02 -14.84 -1.26
CA GLN A 89 -10.09 -13.76 -1.01
C GLN A 89 -8.93 -13.80 -2.00
N THR A 90 -8.57 -12.63 -2.51
CA THR A 90 -7.40 -12.40 -3.36
C THR A 90 -6.18 -12.12 -2.48
N ALA A 91 -5.05 -12.73 -2.85
CA ALA A 91 -3.76 -12.49 -2.23
C ALA A 91 -2.96 -11.41 -2.99
N TRP A 92 -3.10 -11.35 -4.32
CA TRP A 92 -2.37 -10.42 -5.17
C TRP A 92 -3.33 -9.50 -5.92
N ILE A 93 -3.00 -8.21 -6.00
CA ILE A 93 -3.70 -7.24 -6.85
C ILE A 93 -2.74 -6.78 -7.93
N TYR A 94 -3.06 -7.09 -9.18
CA TYR A 94 -2.35 -6.62 -10.35
C TYR A 94 -2.78 -5.21 -10.72
N PHE A 95 -1.82 -4.35 -11.03
CA PHE A 95 -2.07 -3.10 -11.74
C PHE A 95 -0.89 -2.75 -12.67
N ALA A 96 -1.18 -2.04 -13.75
CA ALA A 96 -0.14 -1.45 -14.59
C ALA A 96 0.22 -0.06 -14.06
N ASN A 97 1.46 0.39 -14.25
CA ASN A 97 1.83 1.78 -14.04
C ASN A 97 2.57 2.31 -15.27
N ASN A 98 1.97 3.31 -15.91
CA ASN A 98 2.48 3.95 -17.12
C ASN A 98 3.64 4.90 -16.78
N TRP A 99 4.86 4.37 -16.81
CA TRP A 99 6.05 5.14 -16.45
C TRP A 99 6.41 6.28 -17.42
N PHE A 100 5.77 6.30 -18.59
CA PHE A 100 5.87 7.44 -19.52
C PHE A 100 5.10 8.66 -19.05
N GLU A 101 3.97 8.48 -18.36
CA GLU A 101 3.18 9.56 -17.76
C GLU A 101 3.93 10.12 -16.54
N SER A 102 4.50 9.22 -15.72
CA SER A 102 5.29 9.58 -14.56
C SER A 102 6.22 8.44 -14.15
N ARG A 103 7.52 8.74 -13.97
CA ARG A 103 8.51 7.79 -13.43
C ARG A 103 8.43 7.63 -11.91
N LYS A 104 7.47 8.27 -11.24
CA LYS A 104 7.31 8.13 -9.79
C LYS A 104 6.82 6.71 -9.47
N PHE A 105 7.40 6.12 -8.44
CA PHE A 105 6.90 4.87 -7.90
C PHE A 105 5.45 5.05 -7.43
N PRO A 106 4.52 4.11 -7.72
CA PRO A 106 3.09 4.26 -7.42
C PRO A 106 2.80 3.94 -5.94
N ALA A 107 3.40 4.72 -5.04
CA ALA A 107 3.35 4.48 -3.59
C ALA A 107 1.93 4.50 -3.05
N ALA A 108 1.09 5.45 -3.49
CA ALA A 108 -0.30 5.55 -3.05
C ALA A 108 -1.09 4.26 -3.35
N MET A 109 -0.89 3.67 -4.55
CA MET A 109 -1.55 2.43 -4.93
C MET A 109 -1.03 1.23 -4.14
N CYS A 110 0.30 1.14 -3.98
CA CYS A 110 0.92 0.10 -3.17
C CYS A 110 0.43 0.14 -1.73
N ASN A 111 0.32 1.34 -1.15
CA ASN A 111 -0.08 1.52 0.25
C ASN A 111 -1.50 1.03 0.50
N TRP A 112 -2.48 1.44 -0.32
CA TRP A 112 -3.86 0.97 -0.08
C TRP A 112 -3.98 -0.55 -0.30
N ILE A 113 -3.25 -1.14 -1.25
CA ILE A 113 -3.24 -2.59 -1.44
C ILE A 113 -2.69 -3.29 -0.18
N ARG A 114 -1.66 -2.71 0.43
CA ARG A 114 -1.09 -3.21 1.70
C ARG A 114 -2.04 -3.00 2.89
N ASP A 115 -2.80 -1.91 2.91
CA ASP A 115 -3.83 -1.67 3.94
C ASP A 115 -4.94 -2.71 3.89
N LEU A 116 -5.24 -3.26 2.71
CA LEU A 116 -6.12 -4.43 2.54
C LEU A 116 -5.46 -5.77 2.93
N GLN A 117 -4.22 -5.75 3.43
CA GLN A 117 -3.40 -6.93 3.71
C GLN A 117 -3.13 -7.82 2.47
N LYS A 118 -3.05 -7.20 1.29
CA LYS A 118 -2.80 -7.88 0.01
C LYS A 118 -1.41 -7.53 -0.53
N ILE A 119 -0.98 -8.23 -1.56
CA ILE A 119 0.33 -8.04 -2.20
C ILE A 119 0.14 -7.26 -3.51
N PRO A 120 0.74 -6.07 -3.66
CA PRO A 120 0.72 -5.37 -4.94
C PRO A 120 1.62 -6.08 -5.94
N TYR A 121 1.05 -6.44 -7.10
CA TYR A 121 1.80 -6.87 -8.28
C TYR A 121 1.80 -5.73 -9.29
N ILE A 122 2.97 -5.14 -9.54
CA ILE A 122 3.10 -3.95 -10.37
C ILE A 122 3.72 -4.33 -11.70
N ARG A 123 3.01 -4.08 -12.81
CA ARG A 123 3.62 -4.07 -14.14
C ARG A 123 4.05 -2.65 -14.49
N LEU A 124 5.35 -2.40 -14.43
CA LEU A 124 5.92 -1.12 -14.86
C LEU A 124 5.97 -1.07 -16.39
N MET A 125 5.25 -0.13 -16.98
CA MET A 125 5.15 0.04 -18.43
C MET A 125 6.15 1.10 -18.90
N LEU A 126 7.34 0.66 -19.30
CA LEU A 126 8.44 1.53 -19.75
C LEU A 126 8.30 1.99 -21.23
N ARG A 127 7.07 2.19 -21.71
CA ARG A 127 6.83 2.74 -23.07
C ARG A 127 7.21 4.23 -23.13
N SER A 128 7.27 4.81 -24.33
CA SER A 128 7.49 6.26 -24.50
C SER A 128 6.19 7.03 -24.70
N ASP A 129 5.16 6.39 -25.24
CA ASP A 129 3.80 6.88 -25.42
C ASP A 129 2.81 5.69 -25.41
N VAL A 130 1.49 5.98 -25.45
CA VAL A 130 0.43 4.96 -25.47
C VAL A 130 0.48 4.12 -26.73
N ASP A 131 0.67 4.78 -27.88
CA ASP A 131 0.46 4.20 -29.22
C ASP A 131 1.63 3.36 -29.74
N GLN A 132 2.80 3.38 -29.08
CA GLN A 132 4.05 2.73 -29.52
C GLN A 132 4.12 2.67 -31.04
N ARG A 133 4.23 3.82 -31.73
CA ARG A 133 4.15 3.92 -33.21
C ARG A 133 4.73 2.67 -33.87
N HIS A 134 3.85 1.71 -34.21
CA HIS A 134 4.25 0.50 -34.88
C HIS A 134 4.92 0.96 -36.17
N GLY A 135 6.19 0.61 -36.36
CA GLY A 135 7.04 1.15 -37.41
C GLY A 135 6.31 1.19 -38.75
N ARG A 136 5.99 2.41 -39.20
CA ARG A 136 5.68 2.82 -40.58
C ARG A 136 5.26 1.66 -41.50
N ALA A 137 3.97 1.36 -41.56
CA ALA A 137 3.44 0.81 -42.81
C ALA A 137 3.50 1.95 -43.84
N THR A 138 4.51 1.91 -44.69
CA THR A 138 4.58 2.72 -45.92
C THR A 138 3.22 2.69 -46.62
N PRO A 139 2.64 3.83 -47.05
CA PRO A 139 1.46 3.79 -47.89
C PRO A 139 1.81 2.98 -49.14
N ARG A 140 1.21 1.80 -49.28
CA ARG A 140 1.30 1.06 -50.53
C ARG A 140 0.50 1.88 -51.54
N GLY A 141 1.25 2.51 -52.44
CA GLY A 141 0.79 3.62 -53.25
C GLY A 141 -0.46 3.34 -54.06
N LEU A 142 -1.14 4.44 -54.40
CA LEU A 142 -1.71 4.59 -55.72
C LEU A 142 -0.67 4.17 -56.77
N ALA A 143 -0.92 3.05 -57.46
CA ALA A 143 -0.41 2.84 -58.80
C ALA A 143 -1.24 1.77 -59.53
N HIS A 144 -1.80 2.20 -60.68
CA HIS A 144 -2.36 1.43 -61.81
C HIS A 144 -3.81 0.94 -61.68
N ARG A 145 -4.76 1.59 -62.39
CA ARG A 145 -5.21 1.23 -63.76
C ARG A 145 -5.51 -0.28 -63.86
N PHE A 146 -6.78 -0.68 -63.74
CA PHE A 146 -7.73 -0.89 -64.84
C PHE A 146 -9.15 -0.75 -64.27
#